data_AF-A0A2D6Y5R6-F1
#
_entry.id   AF-A0A2D6Y5R6-F1
#
_cell.length_a   1.000
_cell.length_b   1.000
_cell.length_c   1.000
_cell.angle_alpha   90.00
_cell.angle_beta   90.00
_cell.angle_gamma   90.00
#
_symmetry.space_group_name_H-M   'P 1'
#
loop_
_entity.id
_entity.type
_entity.pdbx_description
1 polymer ?
#
loop_
_entity_poly.entity_id
_entity_poly.type
_entity_poly.pdbx_seq_one_letter_code
_entity_poly.pdbx_strand_id
1 'polypeptide(L)'
;MMASGVALQQKQLICRWDRQAWRACKMKRHRQGMNWEFNLAEHNIQIQHDGSGVMQIRQSDAGHWTRVEPRWDDEHTLCWGPLCTRGAIPLD
;
A
#
# COMPACT_ATOMS: atom_id res chain seq x y z
N MET A 1 27.59 -18.95 2.32
CA MET A 1 26.12 -18.86 2.38
C MET A 1 25.76 -17.39 2.55
N MET A 2 25.53 -16.64 1.47
CA MET A 2 25.07 -15.26 1.58
C MET A 2 23.54 -15.29 1.55
N ALA A 3 22.92 -15.05 2.70
CA ALA A 3 21.50 -14.75 2.75
C ALA A 3 21.31 -13.41 2.04
N SER A 4 20.77 -13.45 0.82
CA SER A 4 20.35 -12.26 0.08
C SER A 4 19.33 -11.51 0.93
N GLY A 5 19.77 -10.45 1.60
CA GLY A 5 18.90 -9.53 2.30
C GLY A 5 18.00 -8.86 1.28
N VAL A 6 16.72 -9.24 1.25
CA VAL A 6 15.70 -8.52 0.50
C VAL A 6 15.60 -7.13 1.14
N ALA A 7 16.23 -6.14 0.53
CA ALA A 7 16.08 -4.76 0.96
C ALA A 7 14.61 -4.37 0.76
N LEU A 8 13.88 -4.17 1.86
CA LEU A 8 12.55 -3.56 1.84
C LEU A 8 12.72 -2.17 1.22
N GLN A 9 12.31 -2.00 -0.05
CA GLN A 9 12.41 -0.71 -0.71
C GLN A 9 11.36 0.23 -0.11
N GLN A 10 11.78 0.97 0.92
CA GLN A 10 10.95 1.94 1.61
C GLN A 10 11.03 3.27 0.88
N LYS A 11 10.00 3.59 0.09
CA LYS A 11 9.86 4.92 -0.52
C LYS A 11 8.94 5.79 0.32
N GLN A 12 9.31 7.06 0.40
CA GLN A 12 8.47 8.09 1.00
C GLN A 12 7.44 8.53 -0.03
N LEU A 13 6.17 8.35 0.33
CA LEU A 13 5.03 8.69 -0.50
C LEU A 13 4.17 9.72 0.23
N ILE A 14 3.21 10.28 -0.49
CA ILE A 14 2.12 11.01 0.14
C ILE A 14 0.86 10.14 0.00
N CYS A 15 0.25 9.83 1.13
CA CYS A 15 -0.94 9.01 1.20
C CYS A 15 -2.10 9.79 1.82
N ARG A 16 -3.30 9.34 1.50
CA ARG A 16 -4.55 9.76 2.13
C ARG A 16 -5.39 8.53 2.41
N TRP A 17 -6.01 8.49 3.59
CA TRP A 17 -7.08 7.54 3.89
C TRP A 17 -8.43 8.24 3.74
N ASP A 18 -9.31 7.67 2.93
CA ASP A 18 -10.60 8.21 2.53
C ASP A 18 -10.50 9.68 2.08
N ARG A 19 -11.21 10.60 2.74
CA ARG A 19 -11.22 12.04 2.45
C ARG A 19 -10.35 12.87 3.41
N GLN A 20 -9.47 12.23 4.16
CA GLN A 20 -8.57 12.92 5.09
C GLN A 20 -7.55 13.81 4.37
N ALA A 21 -6.79 14.61 5.12
CA ALA A 21 -5.69 15.36 4.54
C ALA A 21 -4.59 14.43 4.03
N TRP A 22 -3.92 14.83 2.95
CA TRP A 22 -2.72 14.19 2.45
C TRP A 22 -1.59 14.28 3.47
N ARG A 23 -0.91 13.16 3.76
CA ARG A 23 0.19 13.10 4.74
C ARG A 23 1.33 12.25 4.20
N ALA A 24 2.54 12.54 4.67
CA ALA A 24 3.68 11.69 4.40
C ALA A 24 3.43 10.28 4.97
N CYS A 25 3.71 9.27 4.19
CA CYS A 25 3.57 7.87 4.56
C CYS A 25 4.78 7.07 4.05
N LYS A 26 5.00 5.92 4.67
CA LYS A 26 6.03 4.97 4.24
C LYS A 26 5.34 3.71 3.73
N MET A 27 5.72 3.28 2.53
CA MET A 27 5.31 1.98 2.01
C MET A 27 6.44 0.96 2.22
N LYS A 28 6.09 -0.23 2.67
CA LYS A 28 6.96 -1.41 2.71
C LYS A 28 6.36 -2.47 1.80
N ARG A 29 7.19 -3.08 0.97
CA ARG A 29 6.82 -4.21 0.12
C ARG A 29 7.38 -5.49 0.72
N HIS A 30 6.51 -6.38 1.19
CA HIS A 30 6.93 -7.63 1.86
C HIS A 30 7.28 -8.72 0.85
N ARG A 31 6.42 -8.91 -0.15
CA ARG A 31 6.64 -9.80 -1.28
C ARG A 31 6.24 -9.05 -2.55
N GLN A 32 7.10 -9.09 -3.57
CA GLN A 32 6.87 -8.41 -4.85
C GLN A 32 5.50 -8.78 -5.42
N GLY A 33 4.74 -7.77 -5.83
CA GLY A 33 3.42 -7.92 -6.46
C GLY A 33 2.32 -8.56 -5.61
N MET A 34 2.57 -8.87 -4.32
CA MET A 34 1.61 -9.57 -3.47
C MET A 34 1.22 -8.75 -2.24
N ASN A 35 2.18 -8.26 -1.45
CA ASN A 35 1.86 -7.67 -0.15
C ASN A 35 2.55 -6.31 0.05
N TRP A 36 1.73 -5.31 0.38
CA TRP A 36 2.17 -3.96 0.70
C TRP A 36 1.65 -3.53 2.06
N GLU A 37 2.49 -2.81 2.79
CA GLU A 37 2.15 -2.23 4.09
C GLU A 37 2.43 -0.72 4.03
N PHE A 38 1.44 0.08 4.40
CA PHE A 38 1.54 1.53 4.45
C PHE A 38 1.42 2.01 5.89
N ASN A 39 2.40 2.78 6.33
CA ASN A 39 2.41 3.41 7.64
C ASN A 39 1.97 4.87 7.47
N LEU A 40 0.70 5.14 7.82
CA LEU A 40 0.07 6.46 7.83
C LEU A 40 -0.10 6.92 9.27
N ALA A 41 0.98 7.41 9.89
CA ALA A 41 0.99 7.81 11.30
C ALA A 41 0.45 6.72 12.24
N GLU A 42 -0.81 6.84 12.67
CA GLU A 42 -1.49 5.93 13.61
C GLU A 42 -2.16 4.73 12.92
N HIS A 43 -2.20 4.72 11.58
CA HIS A 43 -2.79 3.63 10.80
C HIS A 43 -1.71 2.81 10.12
N ASN A 44 -1.69 1.52 10.42
CA ASN A 44 -1.02 0.52 9.60
C ASN A 44 -2.04 -0.03 8.60
N ILE A 45 -1.89 0.29 7.33
CA ILE A 45 -2.75 -0.24 6.27
C ILE A 45 -2.02 -1.38 5.59
N GLN A 46 -2.70 -2.50 5.37
CA GLN A 46 -2.15 -3.62 4.64
C GLN A 46 -2.99 -3.91 3.42
N ILE A 47 -2.31 -4.17 2.31
CA ILE A 47 -2.90 -4.58 1.05
C ILE A 47 -2.28 -5.91 0.66
N GLN A 48 -3.13 -6.86 0.27
CA GLN A 48 -2.70 -8.13 -0.28
C GLN A 48 -3.33 -8.37 -1.65
N HIS A 49 -2.58 -9.03 -2.51
CA HIS A 49 -2.97 -9.50 -3.82
C HIS A 49 -2.65 -10.99 -3.88
N ASP A 50 -3.65 -11.80 -4.21
CA ASP A 50 -3.54 -13.26 -4.16
C ASP A 50 -2.96 -13.89 -5.44
N GLY A 51 -2.61 -13.07 -6.44
CA GLY A 51 -2.10 -13.53 -7.74
C GLY A 51 -3.18 -13.89 -8.76
N SER A 52 -4.46 -13.93 -8.35
CA SER A 52 -5.60 -14.18 -9.25
C SER A 52 -6.27 -12.89 -9.73
N GLY A 53 -5.76 -11.73 -9.32
CA GLY A 53 -6.37 -10.41 -9.56
C GLY A 53 -7.22 -9.92 -8.40
N VAL A 54 -7.40 -10.70 -7.33
CA VAL A 54 -8.13 -10.24 -6.15
C VAL A 54 -7.20 -9.44 -5.25
N MET A 55 -7.57 -8.19 -5.01
CA MET A 55 -6.93 -7.33 -4.02
C MET A 55 -7.82 -7.14 -2.81
N GLN A 56 -7.21 -7.11 -1.63
CA GLN A 56 -7.89 -6.83 -0.36
C GLN A 56 -7.09 -5.82 0.46
N ILE A 57 -7.80 -5.04 1.27
CA ILE A 57 -7.24 -4.04 2.17
C ILE A 57 -7.73 -4.27 3.60
N ARG A 58 -6.89 -3.96 4.59
CA ARG A 58 -7.31 -3.80 5.99
C ARG A 58 -6.64 -2.61 6.66
N GLN A 59 -7.37 -1.97 7.56
CA GLN A 59 -6.87 -0.91 8.43
C GLN A 59 -6.58 -1.53 9.81
N SER A 60 -5.31 -1.61 10.17
CA SER A 60 -4.73 -2.32 11.32
C SER A 60 -4.72 -3.85 11.23
N ASP A 61 -3.86 -4.48 12.04
CA ASP A 61 -3.73 -5.95 12.12
C ASP A 61 -5.01 -6.65 12.62
N ALA A 62 -5.81 -5.95 13.43
CA ALA A 62 -7.07 -6.44 13.96
C ALA A 62 -8.28 -6.14 13.03
N GLY A 63 -8.06 -5.41 11.93
CA GLY A 63 -9.11 -5.04 10.99
C GLY A 63 -9.53 -6.18 10.05
N HIS A 64 -10.75 -6.10 9.53
CA HIS A 64 -11.25 -7.04 8.52
C HIS A 64 -10.68 -6.73 7.13
N TRP A 65 -10.35 -7.79 6.40
CA TRP A 65 -10.00 -7.70 4.99
C TRP A 65 -11.23 -7.40 4.14
N THR A 66 -11.15 -6.33 3.35
CA THR A 66 -12.20 -5.91 2.43
C THR A 66 -11.67 -5.95 1.01
N ARG A 67 -12.44 -6.48 0.06
CA ARG A 67 -12.05 -6.50 -1.36
C ARG A 67 -12.02 -5.08 -1.93
N VAL A 68 -10.98 -4.79 -2.71
CA VAL A 68 -10.79 -3.50 -3.38
C VAL A 68 -10.29 -3.70 -4.79
N GLU A 69 -10.46 -2.69 -5.63
CA GLU A 69 -9.87 -2.62 -6.95
C GLU A 69 -8.91 -1.43 -7.02
N PRO A 70 -7.69 -1.63 -7.57
CA PRO A 70 -6.76 -0.54 -7.79
C PRO A 70 -7.30 0.35 -8.91
N ARG A 71 -7.31 1.67 -8.67
CA ARG A 71 -7.65 2.66 -9.69
C ARG A 71 -6.61 3.76 -9.72
N TRP A 72 -6.19 4.12 -10.93
CA TRP A 72 -5.46 5.35 -11.16
C TRP A 72 -6.45 6.51 -11.31
N ASP A 73 -6.10 7.67 -10.77
CA ASP A 73 -6.77 8.92 -11.14
C ASP A 73 -5.89 9.77 -12.06
N ASP A 74 -6.49 10.85 -12.58
CA ASP A 74 -5.86 11.76 -13.54
C ASP A 74 -4.65 12.52 -12.94
N GLU A 75 -4.47 12.52 -11.62
CA GLU A 75 -3.37 13.19 -10.92
C GLU A 75 -2.19 12.24 -10.60
N HIS A 76 -2.12 11.10 -11.29
CA HIS A 76 -1.11 10.05 -11.03
C HIS A 76 -1.19 9.50 -9.59
N THR A 77 -2.39 9.50 -9.01
CA THR A 77 -2.66 8.85 -7.74
C THR A 77 -3.13 7.44 -7.99
N LEU A 78 -2.56 6.48 -7.26
CA LEU A 78 -3.09 5.13 -7.18
C LEU A 78 -3.92 4.97 -5.91
N CYS A 79 -5.16 4.55 -6.07
CA CYS A 79 -6.07 4.27 -4.96
C CYS A 79 -6.47 2.79 -4.91
N TRP A 80 -6.46 2.22 -3.71
CA TRP A 80 -7.04 0.92 -3.37
C TRP A 80 -8.22 1.15 -2.42
N GLY A 81 -9.40 1.40 -3.00
CA GLY A 81 -10.57 1.81 -2.23
C GLY A 81 -10.31 3.11 -1.44
N PRO A 82 -10.31 3.09 -0.08
CA PRO A 82 -10.10 4.27 0.74
C PRO A 82 -8.64 4.75 0.79
N LEU A 83 -7.65 3.89 0.55
CA LEU A 83 -6.25 4.34 0.55
C LEU A 83 -5.89 4.90 -0.82
N CYS A 84 -5.47 6.16 -0.89
CA CYS A 84 -4.89 6.78 -2.07
C CYS A 84 -3.44 7.17 -1.82
N THR A 85 -2.59 6.99 -2.84
CA THR A 85 -1.14 7.24 -2.75
C THR A 85 -0.64 7.92 -4.02
N ARG A 86 0.30 8.86 -3.86
CA ARG A 86 0.93 9.57 -4.99
C ARG A 86 2.43 9.74 -4.76
N GLY A 87 3.17 9.86 -5.86
CA GLY A 87 4.63 9.95 -5.89
C GLY A 87 5.27 8.77 -6.62
N ALA A 88 6.53 8.46 -6.29
CA ALA A 88 7.25 7.35 -6.89
C ALA A 88 6.82 6.01 -6.27
N ILE A 89 5.66 5.47 -6.67
CA ILE A 89 5.07 4.24 -6.16
C ILE A 89 5.81 3.02 -6.74
N PRO A 90 6.53 2.21 -5.94
CA PRO A 90 7.22 1.03 -6.44
C PRO A 90 6.24 -0.16 -6.50
N LEU A 91 5.63 -0.34 -7.67
CA LEU A 91 4.71 -1.45 -7.97
C LEU A 91 5.41 -2.69 -8.54
N ASP A 92 6.72 -2.60 -8.79
CA ASP A 92 7.58 -3.64 -9.35
C ASP A 92 7.96 -4.74 -8.32
#